data_AF-A0A392WBX9-F1
#
_entry.id   AF-A0A392WBX9-F1
#
_cell.length_a   1.000
_cell.length_b   1.000
_cell.length_c   1.000
_cell.angle_alpha   90.00
_cell.angle_beta   90.00
_cell.angle_gamma   90.00
#
_symmetry.space_group_name_H-M   'P 1'
#
loop_
_entity.id
_entity.type
_entity.pdbx_description
1 polymer ?
#
loop_
_entity_poly.entity_id
_entity_poly.type
_entity_poly.pdbx_seq_one_letter_code
_entity_poly.pdbx_strand_id
1 'polypeptide(L)' 'HEIQVGLVSELGEKTAEIARLDEERKKLQEELGALQLSMTPVEDEPETARGLSTRAELIKRSGCLG' A
#
# COMPACT_ATOMS: atom_id res chain seq x y z
N HIS A 1 -44.97 3.29 20.13
CA HIS A 1 -44.25 2.02 20.35
C HIS A 1 -43.60 1.54 19.07
N GLU A 2 -44.31 1.43 17.94
CA GLU A 2 -43.75 0.93 16.68
C GLU A 2 -42.58 1.76 16.10
N ILE A 3 -42.65 3.09 16.16
CA ILE A 3 -41.56 3.98 15.69
C ILE A 3 -40.24 3.74 16.45
N GLN A 4 -40.32 3.47 17.76
CA GLN A 4 -39.13 3.21 18.58
C GLN A 4 -38.50 1.85 18.23
N VAL A 5 -39.31 0.85 17.90
CA VAL A 5 -38.83 -0.48 17.50
C VAL A 5 -38.11 -0.40 16.16
N GLY A 6 -38.66 0.33 15.18
CA GLY A 6 -38.01 0.52 13.87
C GLY A 6 -36.64 1.20 13.96
N LEU A 7 -36.54 2.27 14.75
CA LEU A 7 -35.27 2.96 14.97
C LEU A 7 -34.22 2.09 15.67
N VAL A 8 -34.63 1.25 16.62
CA VAL A 8 -33.72 0.33 17.32
C VAL A 8 -33.20 -0.75 16.37
N SER A 9 -34.04 -1.29 15.49
CA SER A 9 -33.62 -2.25 14.46
C SER A 9 -32.63 -1.63 13.47
N GLU A 10 -32.92 -0.45 12.94
CA GLU A 10 -32.02 0.26 12.01
C GLU A 10 -30.67 0.62 12.66
N LEU A 11 -30.68 1.03 13.93
CA LEU A 11 -29.45 1.28 14.69
C LEU A 11 -28.64 0.00 14.88
N GLY A 12 -29.30 -1.14 15.13
CA GLY A 12 -28.65 -2.45 15.22
C GLY A 12 -27.96 -2.84 13.91
N GLU A 13 -28.66 -2.70 12.78
CA GLU A 13 -28.11 -2.98 11.45
C GLU A 13 -26.92 -2.08 11.11
N LYS A 14 -27.04 -0.77 11.34
CA LYS A 14 -25.93 0.17 11.14
C LYS A 14 -24.74 -0.14 12.02
N THR A 15 -24.97 -0.57 13.27
CA THR A 15 -23.89 -0.96 14.18
C THR A 15 -23.16 -2.21 13.68
N ALA A 16 -23.91 -3.21 13.19
CA ALA A 16 -23.32 -4.42 12.60
C ALA A 16 -22.52 -4.10 11.32
N GLU A 17 -23.02 -3.19 10.48
CA GLU A 17 -22.32 -2.77 9.27
C GLU A 17 -21.03 -1.99 9.58
N ILE A 18 -21.06 -1.11 10.58
CA ILE A 18 -19.84 -0.43 11.07
C ILE A 18 -18.81 -1.45 11.56
N ALA A 19 -19.22 -2.45 12.34
CA ALA A 19 -18.30 -3.49 12.82
C ALA A 19 -17.68 -4.29 11.66
N ARG A 20 -18.48 -4.61 10.63
CA ARG A 20 -18.00 -5.30 9.41
C ARG A 20 -16.97 -4.46 8.66
N LEU A 21 -17.25 -3.17 8.46
CA LEU A 21 -16.34 -2.25 7.77
C LEU A 21 -15.06 -1.99 8.55
N ASP A 22 -15.10 -1.98 9.88
CA ASP A 22 -13.93 -1.84 10.74
C ASP A 22 -12.96 -3.02 10.57
N GLU A 23 -13.50 -4.24 10.51
CA GLU A 23 -12.70 -5.45 10.27
C GLU A 23 -12.11 -5.47 8.86
N GLU A 24 -12.89 -5.06 7.85
CA GLU A 24 -12.40 -4.94 6.46
C GLU A 24 -11.29 -3.90 6.35
N ARG A 25 -11.47 -2.72 6.97
CA ARG A 25 -10.44 -1.67 7.02
C ARG A 25 -9.16 -2.19 7.67
N LYS A 26 -9.26 -2.96 8.76
CA LYS A 26 -8.09 -3.52 9.45
C LYS A 26 -7.32 -4.49 8.54
N LYS A 27 -8.02 -5.38 7.84
CA LYS A 27 -7.39 -6.29 6.86
C LYS A 27 -6.68 -5.54 5.74
N LEU A 28 -7.32 -4.51 5.19
CA LEU A 28 -6.71 -3.68 4.16
C LEU A 28 -5.46 -2.93 4.67
N GLN A 29 -5.45 -2.49 5.92
CA GLN A 29 -4.25 -1.89 6.54
C GLN A 29 -3.12 -2.90 6.71
N GLU A 30 -3.44 -4.14 7.11
CA GLU A 30 -2.46 -5.23 7.21
C GLU A 30 -1.88 -5.60 5.84
N GLU A 31 -2.74 -5.73 4.81
CA GLU A 31 -2.32 -6.00 3.43
C GLU A 31 -1.48 -4.85 2.85
N LEU A 32 -1.87 -3.60 3.09
CA LEU A 32 -1.09 -2.44 2.68
C LEU A 32 0.27 -2.40 3.38
N GLY A 33 0.32 -2.71 4.67
CA GLY A 33 1.57 -2.82 5.41
C GLY A 33 2.47 -3.93 4.86
N ALA A 34 1.91 -5.11 4.58
CA ALA A 34 2.65 -6.21 3.95
C ALA A 34 3.16 -5.85 2.55
N LEU A 35 2.34 -5.15 1.76
CA LEU A 35 2.73 -4.66 0.45
C LEU A 35 3.84 -3.61 0.56
N GLN A 36 3.72 -2.66 1.48
CA GLN A 36 4.77 -1.67 1.75
C GLN A 36 6.08 -2.32 2.18
N LEU A 37 6.04 -3.35 3.02
CA LEU A 37 7.22 -4.14 3.38
C LEU A 37 7.81 -4.85 2.17
N SER A 38 6.97 -5.45 1.31
CA SER A 38 7.44 -6.09 0.06
C SER A 38 8.01 -5.09 -0.95
N MET A 39 7.55 -3.83 -0.89
CA MET A 39 7.97 -2.73 -1.74
C MET A 39 9.01 -1.82 -1.09
N THR A 40 9.48 -2.13 0.13
CA THR A 40 10.59 -1.37 0.73
C THR A 40 11.70 -1.38 -0.32
N PRO A 41 12.08 -0.21 -0.88
CA PRO A 41 13.18 -0.16 -1.79
C PRO A 41 14.34 -0.76 -1.03
N VAL A 42 15.02 -1.73 -1.62
CA VAL A 42 16.28 -2.21 -1.10
C VAL A 42 17.10 -0.94 -0.85
N GLU A 43 17.34 -0.56 0.42
CA GLU A 43 18.17 0.61 0.73
C GLU A 43 19.60 0.40 0.19
N ASP A 44 19.94 -0.87 -0.08
CA ASP A 44 21.09 -1.37 -0.82
C ASP A 44 20.88 -1.49 -2.35
N GLU A 45 19.82 -0.91 -2.94
CA GLU A 45 19.71 -0.89 -4.40
C GLU A 45 20.79 0.10 -4.83
N PRO A 46 21.88 -0.38 -5.46
CA PRO A 46 22.98 0.52 -5.76
C PRO A 46 22.40 1.65 -6.61
N GLU A 47 22.82 2.90 -6.41
CA GLU A 47 22.35 4.04 -7.22
C GLU A 47 22.35 3.74 -8.74
N THR A 48 23.19 2.80 -9.16
CA THR A 48 23.24 2.14 -10.48
C THR A 48 21.92 1.52 -10.98
N ALA A 49 21.04 1.01 -10.11
CA ALA A 49 19.72 0.46 -10.50
C ALA A 49 18.69 1.57 -10.78
N ARG A 50 18.80 2.72 -10.10
CA ARG A 50 18.06 3.95 -10.48
C ARG A 50 18.58 4.56 -11.77
N GLY A 51 19.83 4.26 -12.12
CA GLY A 51 20.49 4.66 -13.36
C GLY A 51 20.29 3.63 -14.47
N LEU A 52 19.16 3.68 -15.17
CA LEU A 52 19.15 3.33 -16.59
C LEU A 52 20.10 4.30 -17.31
N SER A 53 21.39 3.99 -17.26
CA SER A 53 22.44 4.84 -17.81
C SER A 53 22.29 4.84 -19.33
N THR A 54 22.10 6.02 -19.90
CA THR A 54 21.89 6.17 -21.35
C THR A 54 23.14 5.65 -22.08
N ARG A 55 22.96 5.04 -23.25
CA ARG A 55 24.06 4.45 -24.07
C ARG A 55 25.32 5.32 -24.18
N ALA A 56 25.17 6.64 -24.15
CA ALA A 56 26.28 7.61 -24.16
C ALA A 56 27.16 7.56 -22.89
N GLU A 57 26.59 7.39 -21.70
CA GLU A 57 27.34 7.28 -20.44
C GLU A 57 28.16 5.99 -20.40
N LEU A 58 27.61 4.88 -20.93
CA LEU A 58 28.32 3.61 -21.00
C LEU A 58 29.56 3.70 -21.90
N ILE A 59 29.45 4.37 -23.06
CA ILE A 59 30.57 4.60 -23.98
C ILE A 59 31.64 5.50 -23.34
N LYS A 60 31.21 6.55 -22.63
CA LYS A 60 32.14 7.46 -21.93
C LYS A 60 32.93 6.72 -20.84
N ARG A 61 32.26 5.84 -20.08
CA ARG A 61 32.89 5.08 -19.01
C ARG A 61 33.85 4.01 -19.52
N SER A 62 33.52 3.31 -20.60
CA SER A 62 34.43 2.32 -21.21
C SER A 62 35.64 2.97 -21.89
N GLY A 63 35.51 4.20 -22.39
CA GLY A 63 36.63 4.98 -22.93
C GLY A 63 37.61 5.51 -21.87
N CYS A 64 37.22 5.58 -20.59
CA CYS A 64 38.11 5.98 -19.49
C CYS A 64 38.96 4.84 -18.91
N LEU A 65 38.77 3.60 -19.36
CA LEU A 65 39.52 2.41 -18.93
C LEU A 65 40.68 2.06 -19.89
N GLY A 66 41.01 2.95 -20.82
CA GLY A 66 42.13 2.85 -21.76
C GLY A 66 43.25 3.84 -21.44
#